data_AF-A0A6S7BKL7-F1
#
_entry.id   AF-A0A6S7BKL7-F1
#
_cell.length_a   1.000
_cell.length_b   1.000
_cell.length_c   1.000
_cell.angle_alpha   90.00
_cell.angle_beta   90.00
_cell.angle_gamma   90.00
#
_symmetry.space_group_name_H-M   'P 1'
#
loop_
_entity.id
_entity.type
_entity.pdbx_description
1 polymer ?
#
loop_
_entity_poly.entity_id
_entity_poly.type
_entity_poly.pdbx_seq_one_letter_code
_entity_poly.pdbx_strand_id
1 'polypeptide(L)'
;MKKLAFAALSVAVLAVSSSAFAEGKTRAQVYQELIEAQQNGLDYITDASYPDVNPIFAQQVKHHKEALAAEAAAEASRVASGRAPAGNAN
;
A
#
# COMPACT_ATOMS: atom_id res chain seq x y z
N MET A 1 42.78 -22.75 -6.78
CA MET A 1 41.31 -22.89 -6.97
C MET A 1 40.46 -21.86 -6.19
N LYS A 2 41.03 -20.72 -5.71
CA LYS A 2 40.26 -19.69 -4.98
C LYS A 2 39.86 -18.47 -5.83
N LYS A 3 40.47 -18.30 -7.01
CA LYS A 3 40.21 -17.16 -7.92
C LYS A 3 38.97 -17.37 -8.81
N LEU A 4 38.57 -18.62 -9.00
CA LEU A 4 37.39 -18.99 -9.80
C LEU A 4 36.08 -18.71 -9.04
N ALA A 5 36.10 -18.81 -7.70
CA ALA A 5 34.95 -18.49 -6.87
C ALA A 5 34.58 -16.99 -6.92
N PHE A 6 35.60 -16.12 -6.99
CA PHE A 6 35.39 -14.67 -7.15
C PHE A 6 34.84 -14.29 -8.52
N ALA A 7 35.28 -14.97 -9.59
CA ALA A 7 34.79 -14.73 -10.95
C ALA A 7 33.33 -15.20 -11.14
N ALA A 8 32.93 -16.31 -10.49
CA ALA A 8 31.55 -16.78 -10.54
C ALA A 8 30.59 -15.83 -9.78
N LEU A 9 31.05 -15.24 -8.67
CA LEU A 9 30.25 -14.30 -7.89
C LEU A 9 30.02 -12.97 -8.63
N SER A 10 30.99 -12.48 -9.41
CA SER A 10 30.84 -11.21 -10.14
C SER A 10 29.89 -11.30 -11.34
N VAL A 11 29.84 -12.46 -12.02
CA VAL A 11 28.91 -12.69 -13.15
C VAL A 11 27.46 -12.78 -12.68
N ALA A 12 27.22 -13.34 -11.48
CA ALA A 12 25.87 -13.42 -10.91
C ALA A 12 25.28 -12.03 -10.58
N VAL A 13 26.09 -11.06 -10.17
CA VAL A 13 25.65 -9.69 -9.88
C VAL A 13 25.36 -8.88 -11.16
N LEU A 14 26.09 -9.14 -12.24
CA LEU A 14 25.89 -8.49 -13.54
C LEU A 14 24.63 -8.97 -14.29
N ALA A 15 24.17 -10.19 -14.01
CA ALA A 15 22.94 -10.73 -14.60
C ALA A 15 21.65 -10.13 -14.00
N VAL A 16 21.71 -9.53 -12.80
CA VAL A 16 20.57 -8.87 -12.15
C VAL A 16 20.42 -7.41 -12.61
N SER A 17 21.42 -6.85 -13.31
CA SER A 17 21.45 -5.42 -13.65
C SER A 17 20.78 -5.03 -14.96
N SER A 18 20.12 -5.96 -15.67
CA SER A 18 19.65 -5.74 -17.05
C SER A 18 18.12 -5.79 -17.24
N SER A 19 17.36 -5.20 -16.31
CA SER A 19 15.94 -4.95 -16.51
C SER A 19 15.50 -3.62 -15.92
N ALA A 20 15.86 -2.52 -16.60
CA ALA A 20 15.06 -1.29 -16.54
C ALA A 20 13.77 -1.43 -17.38
N PHE A 21 13.16 -2.62 -17.38
CA PHE A 21 11.76 -2.72 -17.75
C PHE A 21 11.02 -2.02 -16.62
N ALA A 22 10.21 -1.01 -16.95
CA ALA A 22 9.23 -0.52 -16.01
C ALA A 22 8.35 -1.71 -15.64
N GLU A 23 8.65 -2.35 -14.50
CA GLU A 23 7.84 -3.43 -13.95
C GLU A 23 6.46 -2.83 -13.68
N GLY A 24 5.59 -2.97 -14.66
CA GLY A 24 4.24 -2.44 -14.58
C GLY A 24 3.52 -3.14 -13.42
N LYS A 25 2.87 -2.36 -12.56
CA LYS A 25 2.04 -2.92 -11.51
C LYS A 25 1.00 -3.85 -12.13
N THR A 26 0.82 -5.01 -11.51
CA THR A 26 -0.30 -5.88 -11.90
C THR A 26 -1.62 -5.17 -11.59
N ARG A 27 -2.72 -5.53 -12.29
CA ARG A 27 -4.02 -4.92 -12.00
C ARG A 27 -4.43 -5.04 -10.53
N ALA A 28 -4.14 -6.18 -9.91
CA ALA A 28 -4.39 -6.40 -8.49
C ALA A 28 -3.63 -5.41 -7.60
N GLN A 29 -2.37 -5.14 -7.92
CA GLN A 29 -1.57 -4.15 -7.19
C GLN A 29 -2.10 -2.72 -7.38
N VAL A 30 -2.52 -2.37 -8.61
CA VAL A 30 -3.13 -1.06 -8.87
C VAL A 30 -4.43 -0.89 -8.07
N TYR A 31 -5.27 -1.93 -7.99
CA TYR A 31 -6.49 -1.85 -7.19
C TYR A 31 -6.19 -1.62 -5.71
N GLN A 32 -5.22 -2.36 -5.16
CA GLN A 32 -4.81 -2.18 -3.77
C GLN A 32 -4.31 -0.75 -3.51
N GLU A 33 -3.47 -0.22 -4.41
CA GLU A 33 -2.98 1.15 -4.31
C GLU A 33 -4.10 2.18 -4.42
N LEU A 34 -5.10 1.97 -5.28
CA LEU A 34 -6.24 2.89 -5.38
C LEU A 34 -7.09 2.89 -4.10
N ILE A 35 -7.26 1.72 -3.46
CA ILE A 35 -7.93 1.61 -2.16
C ILE A 35 -7.14 2.39 -1.10
N GLU A 36 -5.83 2.20 -1.04
CA GLU A 36 -4.96 2.92 -0.12
C GLU A 36 -4.97 4.44 -0.39
N ALA A 37 -4.94 4.84 -1.66
CA ALA A 37 -5.03 6.25 -2.06
C ALA A 37 -6.35 6.88 -1.59
N GLN A 38 -7.47 6.16 -1.75
CA GLN A 38 -8.77 6.61 -1.30
C GLN A 38 -8.84 6.72 0.23
N GLN A 39 -8.34 5.72 0.97
CA GLN A 39 -8.26 5.78 2.44
C GLN A 39 -7.40 6.95 2.92
N ASN A 40 -6.38 7.32 2.15
CA ASN A 40 -5.54 8.47 2.42
C ASN A 40 -6.19 9.82 2.06
N GLY A 41 -7.37 9.81 1.44
CA GLY A 41 -8.12 10.99 1.02
C GLY A 41 -7.56 11.67 -0.24
N LEU A 42 -6.82 10.93 -1.07
CA LEU A 42 -6.25 11.48 -2.32
C LEU A 42 -7.34 11.78 -3.37
N ASP A 43 -8.54 11.23 -3.20
CA ASP A 43 -9.74 11.53 -3.99
C ASP A 43 -10.30 12.95 -3.74
N TYR A 44 -9.85 13.64 -2.67
CA TYR A 44 -10.22 15.02 -2.37
C TYR A 44 -9.20 16.06 -2.88
N ILE A 45 -8.20 15.61 -3.65
CA ILE A 45 -7.26 16.51 -4.35
C ILE A 45 -7.97 17.05 -5.59
N THR A 46 -7.91 18.37 -5.77
CA THR A 46 -8.50 19.06 -6.92
C THR A 46 -7.41 19.79 -7.70
N ASP A 47 -7.65 20.10 -8.97
CA ASP A 47 -6.68 20.82 -9.82
C ASP A 47 -6.20 22.14 -9.19
N ALA A 48 -7.08 22.83 -8.45
CA ALA A 48 -6.78 24.10 -7.79
C ALA A 48 -5.96 23.95 -6.49
N SER A 49 -5.94 22.76 -5.89
CA SER A 49 -5.27 22.49 -4.61
C SER A 49 -4.09 21.53 -4.74
N TYR A 50 -3.83 20.98 -5.93
CA TYR A 50 -2.77 20.03 -6.17
C TYR A 50 -1.40 20.58 -5.72
N PRO A 51 -0.58 19.79 -5.02
CA PRO A 51 -0.73 18.35 -4.74
C PRO A 51 -1.57 18.01 -3.50
N ASP A 52 -2.05 19.00 -2.77
CA ASP A 52 -2.70 18.81 -1.48
C ASP A 52 -4.22 18.65 -1.59
N VAL A 53 -4.81 18.07 -0.53
CA VAL A 53 -6.26 18.01 -0.38
C VAL A 53 -6.86 19.41 -0.40
N ASN A 54 -7.98 19.59 -1.08
CA ASN A 54 -8.64 20.88 -1.11
C ASN A 54 -9.05 21.27 0.33
N PRO A 55 -8.74 22.51 0.78
CA PRO A 55 -9.02 22.93 2.16
C PRO A 55 -10.50 22.82 2.55
N ILE A 56 -11.41 22.87 1.58
CA ILE A 56 -12.85 22.65 1.80
C ILE A 56 -13.13 21.25 2.38
N PHE A 57 -12.37 20.24 1.95
CA PHE A 57 -12.53 18.86 2.38
C PHE A 57 -11.61 18.46 3.54
N ALA A 58 -10.75 19.37 4.03
CA ALA A 58 -9.75 19.04 5.04
C ALA A 58 -10.36 18.44 6.33
N GLN A 59 -11.54 18.92 6.75
CA GLN A 59 -12.22 18.36 7.92
C GLN A 59 -12.82 16.98 7.63
N GLN A 60 -13.40 16.78 6.45
CA GLN A 60 -13.95 15.50 6.03
C GLN A 60 -12.87 14.41 5.97
N VAL A 61 -11.71 14.73 5.40
CA VAL A 61 -10.56 13.81 5.34
C VAL A 61 -10.06 13.46 6.74
N LYS A 62 -10.01 14.43 7.67
CA LYS A 62 -9.63 14.17 9.07
C LYS A 62 -10.57 13.19 9.74
N HIS A 63 -11.88 13.45 9.70
CA HIS A 63 -12.87 12.56 10.30
C HIS A 63 -12.87 11.15 9.68
N HIS A 64 -12.69 11.05 8.36
CA HIS A 64 -12.59 9.76 7.69
C HIS A 64 -11.37 8.96 8.17
N LYS A 65 -10.19 9.60 8.26
CA LYS A 65 -8.97 8.96 8.77
C LYS A 65 -9.11 8.52 10.22
N GLU A 66 -9.73 9.35 11.07
CA GLU A 66 -10.02 9.01 12.46
C GLU A 66 -10.95 7.79 12.56
N ALA A 67 -12.00 7.74 11.73
CA ALA A 67 -12.91 6.60 11.68
C ALA A 67 -12.21 5.30 11.25
N LEU A 68 -11.39 5.35 10.20
CA LEU A 68 -10.59 4.22 9.73
C LEU A 68 -9.61 3.73 10.80
N ALA A 69 -8.95 4.65 11.51
CA ALA A 69 -8.04 4.30 12.60
C ALA A 69 -8.77 3.64 13.77
N ALA A 70 -9.97 4.14 14.13
CA ALA A 70 -10.80 3.54 15.16
C ALA A 70 -11.31 2.15 14.77
N GLU A 71 -11.71 1.95 13.51
CA GLU A 71 -12.12 0.65 12.97
C GLU A 71 -10.96 -0.34 12.98
N ALA A 72 -9.77 0.06 12.54
CA ALA A 72 -8.57 -0.77 12.57
C ALA A 72 -8.21 -1.18 14.01
N ALA A 73 -8.32 -0.26 14.98
CA ALA A 73 -8.10 -0.55 16.39
C ALA A 73 -9.15 -1.51 16.97
N ALA A 74 -10.43 -1.33 16.60
CA ALA A 74 -11.50 -2.22 17.01
C ALA A 74 -11.34 -3.63 16.43
N GLU A 75 -10.94 -3.74 15.17
CA GLU A 75 -10.66 -5.03 14.53
C GLU A 75 -9.45 -5.73 15.17
N ALA A 76 -8.36 -4.99 15.42
CA ALA A 76 -7.22 -5.52 16.16
C ALA A 76 -7.63 -6.06 17.55
N SER A 77 -8.52 -5.36 18.24
CA SER A 77 -9.08 -5.81 19.53
C SER A 77 -9.96 -7.07 19.38
N ARG A 78 -10.78 -7.18 18.33
CA ARG A 78 -11.61 -8.37 18.04
C ARG A 78 -10.75 -9.60 17.77
N VAL A 79 -9.71 -9.43 16.95
CA VAL A 79 -8.73 -10.49 16.64
C VAL A 79 -8.01 -10.92 17.92
N ALA A 80 -7.54 -9.97 18.74
CA ALA A 80 -6.88 -10.26 20.01
C ALA A 80 -7.81 -10.97 21.02
N SER A 81 -9.10 -10.62 21.03
CA SER A 81 -10.10 -11.24 21.90
C SER A 81 -10.63 -12.58 21.37
N GLY A 82 -10.13 -13.09 20.24
CA GLY A 82 -10.52 -14.37 19.65
C GLY A 82 -11.97 -14.43 19.14
N ARG A 83 -12.63 -13.27 18.95
CA ARG A 83 -14.01 -13.19 18.47
C ARG A 83 -13.99 -13.26 16.95
N ALA A 84 -14.11 -14.47 16.38
CA ALA A 84 -14.23 -14.64 14.94
C ALA A 84 -15.42 -13.81 14.38
N PRO A 85 -15.28 -13.16 13.20
CA PRO A 85 -16.41 -12.51 12.55
C PRO A 85 -17.48 -13.58 12.34
N ALA A 86 -18.71 -13.31 12.76
CA ALA A 86 -19.83 -14.22 12.60
C ALA A 86 -20.05 -14.45 11.10
N GLY A 87 -19.45 -15.52 10.57
CA GLY A 87 -19.64 -15.96 9.20
C GLY A 87 -21.11 -16.31 9.01
N ASN A 88 -21.78 -15.54 8.17
CA ASN A 88 -23.14 -15.81 7.73
C ASN A 88 -23.12 -17.10 6.90
N ALA A 89 -23.44 -18.23 7.52
CA ALA A 89 -23.70 -19.48 6.84
C ALA A 89 -25.09 -19.39 6.18
N ASN A 90 -25.12 -19.19 4.86
CA ASN A 90 -26.25 -19.57 4.00
C ASN A 90 -25.72 -20.46 2.89
#